data_AF-A0A447N4F5-F1
#
_entry.id   AF-A0A447N4F5-F1
#
_cell.length_a   1.000
_cell.length_b   1.000
_cell.length_c   1.000
_cell.angle_alpha   90.00
_cell.angle_beta   90.00
_cell.angle_gamma   90.00
#
_symmetry.space_group_name_H-M   'P 1'
#
loop_
_entity.id
_entity.type
_entity.pdbx_description
1 polymer ?
#
loop_
_entity_poly.entity_id
_entity_poly.type
_entity_poly.pdbx_seq_one_letter_code
_entity_poly.pdbx_strand_id
1 'polypeptide(L)'
;MADGERCRIRLAAPTGKAAARLTESLGAALRQLPLTDAQKKRIPEDASTLHRLLGAQPGSQRLRHHAGNPLHLDVLVVDEASMIDLPMMSRLIDALPPHGRVIFLGDRDQLASVEAGAVLGDICAYVNAGFTAERARQLSRLTGSAIPAGPERKPHLYAIASVCCKRAIVSAAILASASWRRQLTAATGRQSRLFFSRGLAI
;
A
#
# COMPACT_ATOMS: atom_id res chain seq x y z
N MET A 1 6.67 28.84 10.89
CA MET A 1 7.55 28.47 9.76
C MET A 1 7.94 27.03 9.99
N ALA A 2 7.32 26.07 9.30
CA ALA A 2 7.62 24.66 9.49
C ALA A 2 8.89 24.33 8.71
N ASP A 3 9.92 23.98 9.46
CA ASP A 3 11.25 23.58 9.00
C ASP A 3 11.16 22.47 7.95
N GLY A 4 12.15 22.43 7.05
CA GLY A 4 12.19 21.55 5.88
C GLY A 4 12.40 20.09 6.24
N GLU A 5 11.37 19.44 6.79
CA GLU A 5 11.40 18.04 7.19
C GLU A 5 11.86 17.13 6.04
N ARG A 6 12.89 16.31 6.32
CA ARG A 6 13.42 15.29 5.40
C ARG A 6 12.32 14.26 5.13
N CYS A 7 11.58 14.42 4.05
CA CYS A 7 10.63 13.41 3.56
C CYS A 7 11.38 12.30 2.83
N ARG A 8 11.48 11.12 3.45
CA ARG A 8 12.10 9.92 2.88
C ARG A 8 11.04 9.13 2.13
N ILE A 9 11.09 9.23 0.81
CA ILE A 9 10.22 8.49 -0.10
C ILE A 9 10.94 7.20 -0.50
N ARG A 10 10.23 6.08 -0.49
CA ARG A 10 10.70 4.80 -1.07
C ARG A 10 9.72 4.30 -2.12
N LEU A 11 10.26 3.63 -3.14
CA LEU A 11 9.51 2.99 -4.20
C LEU A 11 9.71 1.49 -4.11
N ALA A 12 8.62 0.74 -4.25
CA ALA A 12 8.67 -0.70 -4.28
C ALA A 12 7.70 -1.29 -5.29
N ALA A 13 8.00 -2.52 -5.71
CA ALA A 13 7.11 -3.35 -6.50
C ALA A 13 7.24 -4.81 -6.05
N PRO A 14 6.26 -5.69 -6.30
CA PRO A 14 6.34 -7.10 -5.91
C PRO A 14 7.41 -7.87 -6.68
N THR A 15 7.67 -7.51 -7.95
CA THR A 15 8.65 -8.19 -8.81
C THR A 15 9.80 -7.27 -9.24
N GLY A 16 10.97 -7.86 -9.54
CA GLY A 16 12.14 -7.11 -10.02
C GLY A 16 11.89 -6.40 -11.35
N LYS A 17 11.13 -7.02 -12.26
CA LYS A 17 10.76 -6.42 -13.54
C LYS A 17 9.87 -5.19 -13.36
N ALA A 18 8.89 -5.26 -12.46
CA ALA A 18 8.04 -4.11 -12.14
C ALA A 18 8.85 -2.98 -11.50
N ALA A 19 9.75 -3.29 -10.57
CA ALA A 19 10.62 -2.30 -9.96
C ALA A 19 11.50 -1.57 -10.99
N ALA A 20 12.13 -2.30 -11.92
CA ALA A 20 12.93 -1.70 -12.98
C ALA A 20 12.12 -0.74 -13.88
N ARG A 21 10.91 -1.15 -14.27
CA ARG A 21 10.01 -0.30 -15.08
C ARG A 21 9.55 0.95 -14.32
N LEU A 22 9.32 0.83 -13.02
CA LEU A 22 8.95 1.95 -12.15
C LEU A 22 10.10 2.97 -12.08
N THR A 23 11.35 2.51 -11.88
CA THR A 23 12.55 3.35 -11.93
C THR A 23 12.65 4.13 -13.24
N GLU A 24 12.56 3.44 -14.39
CA GLU A 24 12.65 4.10 -15.70
C GLU A 24 11.54 5.13 -15.92
N SER A 25 10.29 4.75 -15.61
CA SER A 25 9.12 5.59 -15.82
C SER A 25 9.16 6.84 -14.95
N LEU A 26 9.55 6.69 -13.69
CA LEU A 26 9.69 7.84 -12.78
C LEU A 26 10.84 8.73 -13.23
N GLY A 27 11.99 8.16 -13.61
CA GLY A 27 13.12 8.92 -14.12
C GLY A 27 12.76 9.77 -15.34
N ALA A 28 11.96 9.22 -16.26
CA ALA A 28 11.46 9.96 -17.42
C ALA A 28 10.47 11.07 -17.03
N ALA A 29 9.52 10.79 -16.14
CA ALA A 29 8.52 11.76 -15.68
C ALA A 29 9.16 12.93 -14.90
N LEU A 30 10.15 12.66 -14.05
CA LEU A 30 10.86 13.67 -13.27
C LEU A 30 11.64 14.67 -14.13
N ARG A 31 12.09 14.27 -15.33
CA ARG A 31 12.76 15.16 -16.28
C ARG A 31 11.79 16.14 -16.94
N GLN A 32 10.51 15.78 -17.04
CA GLN A 32 9.47 16.60 -17.67
C GLN A 32 8.80 17.56 -16.68
N LEU A 33 8.85 17.25 -15.38
CA LEU A 33 8.22 18.09 -14.36
C LEU A 33 9.08 19.33 -14.06
N PRO A 34 8.45 20.51 -13.85
CA PRO A 34 9.15 21.76 -13.50
C PRO A 34 9.57 21.73 -12.02
N LEU A 35 10.52 20.87 -11.68
CA LEU A 35 11.08 20.71 -10.34
C LEU A 35 12.48 21.31 -10.26
N THR A 36 12.77 21.96 -9.14
CA THR A 36 14.13 22.41 -8.78
C THR A 36 15.02 21.20 -8.47
N ASP A 37 16.34 21.37 -8.57
CA ASP A 37 17.29 20.28 -8.29
C ASP A 37 17.23 19.80 -6.83
N ALA A 38 16.93 20.72 -5.90
CA ALA A 38 16.72 20.38 -4.49
C ALA A 38 15.48 19.48 -4.30
N GLN A 39 14.41 19.67 -5.09
CA GLN A 39 13.22 18.82 -5.05
C GLN A 39 13.48 17.47 -5.71
N LYS A 40 14.20 17.44 -6.85
CA LYS A 40 14.57 16.19 -7.54
C LYS A 40 15.38 15.26 -6.62
N LYS A 41 16.33 15.80 -5.86
CA LYS A 41 17.12 15.04 -4.86
C LYS A 41 16.30 14.40 -3.74
N ARG A 42 15.05 14.85 -3.52
CA ARG A 42 14.16 14.27 -2.49
C ARG A 42 13.37 13.07 -3.02
N ILE A 43 13.34 12.88 -4.35
CA ILE A 43 12.61 11.80 -4.99
C ILE A 43 13.61 10.68 -5.27
N PRO A 44 13.35 9.44 -4.83
CA PRO A 44 14.23 8.31 -5.05
C PRO A 44 14.36 8.01 -6.54
N GLU A 45 15.59 7.71 -6.96
CA GLU A 45 15.89 7.31 -8.33
C GLU A 45 15.59 5.82 -8.56
N ASP A 46 15.71 5.00 -7.52
CA ASP A 46 15.56 3.54 -7.62
C ASP A 46 14.35 2.99 -6.86
N ALA A 47 13.65 2.06 -7.50
CA ALA A 47 12.70 1.17 -6.86
C ALA A 47 13.33 -0.18 -6.49
N SER A 48 12.79 -0.80 -5.45
CA SER A 48 13.23 -2.12 -4.98
C SER A 48 12.08 -3.12 -4.96
N THR A 49 12.37 -4.42 -4.84
CA THR A 49 11.30 -5.39 -4.60
C THR A 49 10.78 -5.29 -3.17
N LEU A 50 9.51 -5.63 -2.93
CA LEU A 50 8.94 -5.68 -1.57
C LEU A 50 9.76 -6.58 -0.64
N HIS A 51 10.22 -7.72 -1.14
CA HIS A 51 11.12 -8.63 -0.42
C HIS A 51 12.44 -7.96 -0.01
N ARG A 52 13.08 -7.22 -0.93
CA ARG A 52 14.31 -6.50 -0.64
C ARG A 52 14.06 -5.34 0.34
N LEU A 53 12.95 -4.62 0.19
CA LEU A 53 12.54 -3.54 1.08
C LEU A 53 12.33 -4.02 2.52
N LEU A 54 11.64 -5.15 2.69
CA LEU A 54 11.36 -5.76 3.99
C LEU A 54 12.55 -6.53 4.57
N GLY A 55 13.63 -6.68 3.80
CA GLY A 55 14.84 -7.39 4.20
C GLY A 55 14.62 -8.90 4.35
N ALA A 56 14.00 -9.52 3.35
CA ALA A 56 13.87 -10.97 3.26
C ALA A 56 15.26 -11.62 3.24
N GLN A 57 15.48 -12.58 4.15
CA GLN A 57 16.74 -13.31 4.24
C GLN A 57 16.71 -14.56 3.34
N PRO A 58 17.75 -14.80 2.51
CA PRO A 58 17.84 -16.03 1.72
C PRO A 58 17.72 -17.27 2.61
N GLY A 59 16.85 -18.21 2.23
CA GLY A 59 16.63 -19.45 2.98
C GLY A 59 15.78 -19.31 4.25
N SER A 60 15.17 -18.16 4.51
CA SER A 60 14.27 -17.97 5.65
C SER A 60 13.00 -17.20 5.26
N GLN A 61 11.89 -17.52 5.94
CA GLN A 61 10.66 -16.74 5.86
C GLN A 61 10.67 -15.50 6.78
N ARG A 62 11.81 -15.22 7.42
CA ARG A 62 12.01 -14.06 8.29
C ARG A 62 12.26 -12.80 7.45
N LEU A 63 11.55 -11.75 7.83
CA LEU A 63 11.76 -10.39 7.35
C LEU A 63 12.45 -9.59 8.43
N ARG A 64 13.42 -8.77 8.03
CA ARG A 64 14.10 -7.84 8.94
C ARG A 64 13.16 -6.78 9.49
N HIS A 65 12.24 -6.30 8.66
CA HIS A 65 11.30 -5.25 9.03
C HIS A 65 9.94 -5.84 9.40
N HIS A 66 9.43 -5.40 10.55
CA HIS A 66 8.18 -5.85 11.18
C HIS A 66 7.75 -4.81 12.23
N ALA A 67 6.66 -5.05 12.96
CA ALA A 67 6.13 -4.09 13.94
C ALA A 67 7.12 -3.65 15.04
N GLY A 68 8.11 -4.48 15.38
CA GLY A 68 9.17 -4.17 16.33
C GLY A 68 10.41 -3.53 15.70
N ASN A 69 10.51 -3.51 14.38
CA ASN A 69 11.57 -2.85 13.62
C ASN A 69 10.97 -2.24 12.33
N PRO A 70 10.26 -1.10 12.43
CA PRO A 70 9.57 -0.50 11.31
C PRO A 70 10.50 -0.02 10.19
N LEU A 71 9.94 0.24 9.02
CA LEU A 71 10.65 0.84 7.90
C LEU A 71 10.99 2.30 8.21
N HIS A 72 12.20 2.71 7.82
CA HIS A 72 12.65 4.10 7.96
C HIS A 72 12.26 4.90 6.72
N LEU A 73 10.97 5.24 6.61
CA LEU A 73 10.38 5.99 5.51
C LEU A 73 9.22 6.85 5.99
N ASP A 74 8.92 7.91 5.24
CA ASP A 74 7.78 8.79 5.50
C ASP A 74 6.69 8.59 4.43
N VAL A 75 7.09 8.21 3.22
CA VAL A 75 6.19 7.83 2.12
C VAL A 75 6.70 6.56 1.43
N LEU A 76 5.83 5.59 1.23
CA LEU A 76 6.08 4.40 0.44
C LEU A 76 5.13 4.38 -0.76
N VAL A 77 5.67 4.25 -1.97
CA VAL A 77 4.88 3.99 -3.17
C VAL A 77 5.09 2.55 -3.57
N VAL A 78 4.00 1.79 -3.73
CA VAL A 78 4.03 0.40 -4.14
C VAL A 78 3.31 0.26 -5.46
N ASP A 79 4.05 -0.10 -6.51
CA ASP A 79 3.50 -0.36 -7.84
C ASP A 79 3.14 -1.83 -8.03
N GLU A 80 2.26 -2.11 -8.99
CA GLU A 80 1.69 -3.42 -9.29
C GLU A 80 1.06 -4.11 -8.06
N ALA A 81 0.31 -3.34 -7.27
CA ALA A 81 -0.30 -3.81 -6.02
C ALA A 81 -1.33 -4.94 -6.20
N SER A 82 -1.82 -5.17 -7.43
CA SER A 82 -2.70 -6.29 -7.79
C SER A 82 -2.03 -7.66 -7.62
N MET A 83 -0.69 -7.72 -7.76
CA MET A 83 0.10 -8.93 -7.56
C MET A 83 0.43 -9.20 -6.09
N ILE A 84 0.08 -8.32 -5.15
CA ILE A 84 0.41 -8.50 -3.73
C ILE A 84 -0.59 -9.46 -3.09
N ASP A 85 -0.08 -10.58 -2.58
CA ASP A 85 -0.85 -11.53 -1.77
C ASP A 85 -1.13 -11.02 -0.35
N LEU A 86 -2.07 -11.68 0.33
CA LEU A 86 -2.48 -11.32 1.69
C LEU A 86 -1.35 -11.42 2.74
N PRO A 87 -0.52 -12.48 2.77
CA PRO A 87 0.62 -12.56 3.69
C PRO A 87 1.63 -11.40 3.54
N MET A 88 2.01 -11.07 2.30
CA MET A 88 2.93 -9.99 1.98
C MET A 88 2.33 -8.65 2.38
N MET A 89 1.05 -8.41 2.07
CA MET A 89 0.35 -7.20 2.48
C MET A 89 0.35 -7.05 4.01
N SER A 90 0.01 -8.11 4.76
CA SER A 90 0.02 -8.08 6.24
C SER A 90 1.39 -7.70 6.78
N ARG A 91 2.45 -8.34 6.27
CA ARG A 91 3.83 -8.08 6.68
C ARG A 91 4.27 -6.66 6.34
N LEU A 92 3.86 -6.17 5.17
CA LEU A 92 4.12 -4.80 4.75
C LEU A 92 3.51 -3.80 5.73
N ILE A 93 2.24 -3.98 6.09
CA ILE A 93 1.52 -3.09 7.01
C ILE A 93 2.14 -3.10 8.39
N ASP A 94 2.49 -4.28 8.92
CA ASP A 94 3.14 -4.39 10.22
C ASP A 94 4.51 -3.69 10.24
N ALA A 95 5.21 -3.66 9.11
CA ALA A 95 6.48 -2.98 8.98
C ALA A 95 6.36 -1.45 8.78
N LEU A 96 5.16 -0.89 8.59
CA LEU A 96 5.00 0.56 8.39
C LEU A 96 5.12 1.32 9.71
N PRO A 97 5.85 2.44 9.74
CA PRO A 97 5.84 3.31 10.90
C PRO A 97 4.48 4.01 11.06
N PRO A 98 4.08 4.40 12.28
CA PRO A 98 2.79 5.06 12.52
C PRO A 98 2.56 6.36 11.74
N HIS A 99 3.63 7.07 11.38
CA HIS A 99 3.60 8.30 10.57
C HIS A 99 3.72 8.03 9.06
N GLY A 100 4.00 6.79 8.67
CA GLY A 100 4.26 6.41 7.28
C GLY A 100 2.99 6.50 6.44
N ARG A 101 3.11 7.11 5.26
CA ARG A 101 2.05 7.12 4.24
C ARG A 101 2.36 6.09 3.18
N VAL A 102 1.35 5.37 2.69
CA VAL A 102 1.52 4.38 1.62
C VAL A 102 0.61 4.70 0.46
N ILE A 103 1.13 4.58 -0.74
CA ILE A 103 0.40 4.78 -1.99
C ILE A 103 0.49 3.48 -2.77
N PHE A 104 -0.63 2.78 -2.90
CA PHE A 104 -0.74 1.60 -3.75
C PHE A 104 -1.16 2.01 -5.16
N LEU A 105 -0.38 1.58 -6.14
CA LEU A 105 -0.67 1.72 -7.56
C LEU A 105 -0.89 0.32 -8.11
N GLY A 106 -1.95 0.13 -8.87
CA GLY A 106 -2.29 -1.15 -9.45
C GLY A 106 -3.58 -1.07 -10.25
N ASP A 107 -3.82 -2.10 -11.02
CA ASP A 107 -5.04 -2.24 -11.81
C ASP A 107 -5.95 -3.28 -11.17
N ARG A 108 -7.22 -2.91 -10.96
CA ARG A 108 -8.23 -3.83 -10.41
C ARG A 108 -8.53 -4.97 -11.37
N ASP A 109 -8.47 -4.71 -12.68
CA ASP A 109 -8.95 -5.63 -13.70
C ASP A 109 -7.80 -6.52 -14.25
N GLN A 110 -6.57 -6.33 -13.77
CA GLN A 110 -5.44 -7.22 -14.05
C GLN A 110 -5.51 -8.51 -13.22
N LEU A 111 -4.87 -9.57 -13.74
CA LEU A 111 -4.75 -10.87 -13.06
C LEU A 111 -4.31 -10.65 -11.60
N ALA A 112 -5.16 -11.09 -10.67
CA ALA A 112 -4.86 -11.05 -9.25
C ALA A 112 -3.65 -11.92 -8.93
N SER A 113 -3.08 -11.73 -7.73
CA SER A 113 -2.05 -12.62 -7.21
C SER A 113 -2.44 -14.09 -7.40
N VAL A 114 -1.48 -14.90 -7.85
CA VAL A 114 -1.62 -16.35 -8.07
C VAL A 114 -1.81 -17.08 -6.72
N GLU A 115 -1.46 -16.43 -5.60
CA GLU A 115 -1.65 -16.94 -4.25
C GLU A 115 -3.00 -16.53 -3.65
N ALA A 116 -3.42 -17.22 -2.58
CA ALA A 116 -4.72 -16.99 -1.95
C ALA A 116 -4.84 -15.56 -1.37
N GLY A 117 -5.79 -14.78 -1.94
CA GLY A 117 -6.21 -13.49 -1.42
C GLY A 117 -5.88 -12.33 -2.35
N ALA A 118 -6.85 -11.94 -3.19
CA ALA A 118 -6.76 -10.78 -4.07
C ALA A 118 -7.06 -9.49 -3.29
N VAL A 119 -6.10 -9.05 -2.46
CA VAL A 119 -6.32 -7.93 -1.52
C VAL A 119 -6.75 -6.65 -2.21
N LEU A 120 -6.09 -6.28 -3.32
CA LEU A 120 -6.44 -5.07 -4.05
C LEU A 120 -7.85 -5.16 -4.66
N GLY A 121 -8.25 -6.34 -5.15
CA GLY A 121 -9.60 -6.57 -5.70
C GLY A 121 -10.69 -6.33 -4.65
N ASP A 122 -10.52 -6.89 -3.46
CA ASP A 122 -11.46 -6.73 -2.35
C ASP A 122 -11.54 -5.27 -1.86
N ILE A 123 -10.39 -4.58 -1.76
CA ILE A 123 -10.35 -3.15 -1.41
C ILE A 123 -11.04 -2.32 -2.49
N CYS A 124 -10.77 -2.59 -3.76
CA CYS A 124 -11.33 -1.87 -4.90
C CYS A 124 -12.82 -2.13 -5.12
N ALA A 125 -13.38 -3.22 -4.59
CA ALA A 125 -14.83 -3.47 -4.65
C ALA A 125 -15.64 -2.32 -4.02
N TYR A 126 -15.08 -1.67 -3.00
CA TYR A 126 -15.70 -0.52 -2.32
C TYR A 126 -15.62 0.78 -3.14
N VAL A 127 -14.80 0.87 -4.19
CA VAL A 127 -14.71 2.07 -5.04
C VAL A 127 -16.04 2.35 -5.74
N ASN A 128 -16.79 1.31 -6.11
CA ASN A 128 -18.10 1.46 -6.73
C ASN A 128 -19.14 2.12 -5.80
N ALA A 129 -18.90 2.14 -4.47
CA ALA A 129 -19.74 2.84 -3.52
C ALA A 129 -19.55 4.36 -3.56
N GLY A 130 -18.50 4.87 -4.20
CA GLY A 130 -18.20 6.29 -4.30
C GLY A 130 -17.61 6.90 -3.01
N PHE A 131 -17.34 8.21 -3.05
CA PHE A 131 -16.86 8.95 -1.89
C PHE A 131 -17.99 9.31 -0.93
N THR A 132 -17.69 9.42 0.37
CA THR A 132 -18.63 10.02 1.33
C THR A 132 -18.95 11.46 0.94
N ALA A 133 -20.13 11.96 1.31
CA ALA A 133 -20.54 13.33 0.97
C ALA A 133 -19.56 14.40 1.49
N GLU A 134 -19.00 14.21 2.68
CA GLU A 134 -17.96 15.08 3.22
C GLU A 134 -16.68 15.04 2.38
N ARG A 135 -16.21 13.83 2.02
CA ARG A 135 -14.98 13.68 1.25
C ARG A 135 -15.15 14.18 -0.18
N ALA A 136 -16.29 13.92 -0.82
CA ALA A 136 -16.62 14.44 -2.14
C ALA A 136 -16.61 15.97 -2.16
N ARG A 137 -17.21 16.63 -1.15
CA ARG A 137 -17.14 18.09 -0.98
C ARG A 137 -15.72 18.59 -0.76
N GLN A 138 -14.93 17.89 0.06
CA GLN A 138 -13.53 18.25 0.28
C GLN A 138 -12.72 18.16 -1.03
N LEU A 139 -12.85 17.05 -1.76
CA LEU A 139 -12.16 16.86 -3.03
C LEU A 139 -12.60 17.91 -4.06
N SER A 140 -13.91 18.21 -4.14
CA SER A 140 -14.43 19.23 -5.05
C SER A 140 -13.82 20.61 -4.78
N ARG A 141 -13.62 20.96 -3.50
CA ARG A 141 -12.93 22.19 -3.11
C ARG A 141 -11.45 22.19 -3.48
N LEU A 142 -10.77 21.05 -3.37
CA LEU A 142 -9.34 20.92 -3.66
C LEU A 142 -9.04 20.90 -5.16
N THR A 143 -9.92 20.31 -5.97
CA THR A 143 -9.72 20.17 -7.43
C THR A 143 -10.37 21.28 -8.24
N GLY A 144 -11.36 21.99 -7.68
CA GLY A 144 -12.18 22.95 -8.43
C GLY A 144 -13.24 22.31 -9.32
N SER A 145 -13.35 20.98 -9.32
CA SER A 145 -14.29 20.21 -10.14
C SER A 145 -15.35 19.54 -9.27
N ALA A 146 -16.60 19.51 -9.72
CA ALA A 146 -17.67 18.84 -8.99
C ALA A 146 -17.44 17.31 -8.97
N ILE A 147 -17.24 16.74 -7.77
CA ILE A 147 -17.10 15.30 -7.57
C ILE A 147 -18.38 14.78 -6.93
N PRO A 148 -19.11 13.86 -7.58
CA PRO A 148 -20.36 13.33 -7.04
C PRO A 148 -20.09 12.47 -5.80
N ALA A 149 -20.96 12.61 -4.80
CA ALA A 149 -20.97 11.71 -3.65
C ALA A 149 -21.58 10.36 -4.05
N GLY A 150 -21.09 9.29 -3.44
CA GLY A 150 -21.72 7.98 -3.52
C GLY A 150 -23.10 7.97 -2.82
N PRO A 151 -23.98 7.01 -3.15
CA PRO A 151 -25.25 6.87 -2.46
C PRO A 151 -25.01 6.69 -0.95
N GLU A 152 -25.68 7.51 -0.12
CA GLU A 152 -25.52 7.45 1.34
C GLU A 152 -25.85 6.04 1.87
N ARG A 153 -24.82 5.34 2.35
CA ARG A 153 -24.99 4.10 3.12
C ARG A 153 -24.51 4.31 4.55
N LYS A 154 -25.19 3.64 5.48
CA LYS A 154 -24.92 3.70 6.92
C LYS A 154 -23.42 3.48 7.21
N PRO A 155 -22.84 4.24 8.16
CA PRO A 155 -21.41 4.23 8.44
C PRO A 155 -21.04 3.00 9.27
N HIS A 156 -21.08 1.82 8.65
CA HIS A 156 -20.62 0.60 9.28
C HIS A 156 -19.42 0.07 8.50
N LEU A 157 -18.27 0.49 9.02
CA LEU A 157 -16.92 -0.01 8.78
C LEU A 157 -16.28 0.37 7.45
N TYR A 158 -14.99 0.72 7.57
CA TYR A 158 -13.99 0.95 6.53
C TYR A 158 -14.04 2.32 5.84
N ALA A 159 -13.38 3.29 6.48
CA ALA A 159 -12.81 4.44 5.78
C ALA A 159 -11.62 3.95 4.94
N ILE A 160 -11.89 3.36 3.78
CA ILE A 160 -10.86 3.20 2.74
C ILE A 160 -10.71 4.58 2.13
N ALA A 161 -9.74 5.34 2.63
CA ALA A 161 -9.40 6.63 2.08
C ALA A 161 -8.78 6.43 0.69
N SER A 162 -9.64 6.51 -0.32
CA SER A 162 -9.31 6.76 -1.73
C SER A 162 -8.39 5.71 -2.37
N VAL A 163 -8.98 4.75 -3.09
CA VAL A 163 -8.28 4.06 -4.19
C VAL A 163 -8.77 4.71 -5.48
N CYS A 164 -7.89 5.46 -6.16
CA CYS A 164 -8.24 6.10 -7.43
C CYS A 164 -7.59 5.29 -8.57
N CYS A 165 -8.42 4.56 -9.30
CA CYS A 165 -8.06 4.07 -10.62
C CYS A 165 -8.03 5.28 -11.58
N LYS A 166 -6.87 5.45 -12.23
CA LYS A 166 -6.56 6.38 -13.35
C LYS A 166 -6.29 7.85 -12.98
N ARG A 167 -5.00 8.21 -13.10
CA ARG A 167 -4.43 9.56 -13.30
C ARG A 167 -4.86 10.64 -12.29
N ALA A 168 -4.42 10.51 -11.05
CA ALA A 168 -4.04 11.63 -10.18
C ALA A 168 -3.29 11.06 -8.98
N ILE A 169 -2.32 11.81 -8.46
CA ILE A 169 -1.53 11.44 -7.27
C ILE A 169 -2.48 11.25 -6.08
N VAL A 170 -2.53 10.03 -5.52
CA VAL A 170 -3.35 9.68 -4.36
C VAL A 170 -2.45 9.49 -3.14
N SER A 171 -2.64 10.30 -2.10
CA SER A 171 -2.17 9.94 -0.76
C SER A 171 -3.25 9.08 -0.09
N ALA A 172 -3.03 7.77 0.00
CA ALA A 172 -3.82 6.92 0.87
C ALA A 172 -3.24 7.00 2.29
N ALA A 173 -3.93 7.70 3.18
CA ALA A 173 -3.74 7.51 4.61
C ALA A 173 -4.57 6.29 4.98
N ILE A 174 -3.96 5.09 4.99
CA ILE A 174 -4.57 3.96 5.69
C ILE A 174 -4.49 4.29 7.17
N LEU A 175 -5.51 4.97 7.69
CA LEU A 175 -5.79 4.94 9.12
C LEU A 175 -6.15 3.49 9.41
N ALA A 176 -5.16 2.72 9.83
CA ALA A 176 -5.29 1.33 10.25
C ALA A 176 -6.19 1.29 11.49
N SER A 177 -7.49 1.40 11.25
CA SER A 177 -8.52 1.21 12.25
C SER A 177 -8.31 -0.17 12.85
N ALA A 178 -8.47 -0.28 14.18
CA ALA A 178 -8.31 -1.53 14.92
C ALA A 178 -9.18 -2.70 14.36
N SER A 179 -10.16 -2.40 13.50
CA SER A 179 -10.96 -3.38 12.76
C SER A 179 -10.19 -4.10 11.66
N TRP A 180 -9.36 -3.38 10.89
CA TRP A 180 -8.63 -3.97 9.77
C TRP A 180 -7.44 -4.82 10.25
N ARG A 181 -6.76 -4.36 11.30
CA ARG A 181 -5.78 -5.18 12.03
C ARG A 181 -6.39 -6.49 12.52
N ARG A 182 -7.62 -6.47 13.08
CA ARG A 182 -8.34 -7.68 13.51
C ARG A 182 -8.69 -8.63 12.38
N GLN A 183 -9.02 -8.14 11.18
CA GLN A 183 -9.23 -9.00 10.00
C GLN A 183 -7.95 -9.63 9.49
N LEU A 184 -6.83 -8.89 9.51
CA LEU A 184 -5.52 -9.43 9.19
C LEU A 184 -5.10 -10.50 10.21
N THR A 185 -5.35 -10.29 11.52
CA THR A 185 -5.09 -11.31 12.55
C THR A 185 -6.01 -12.53 12.40
N ALA A 186 -7.27 -12.34 12.01
CA ALA A 186 -8.21 -13.44 11.77
C ALA A 186 -7.85 -14.26 10.51
N ALA A 187 -7.35 -13.62 9.47
CA ALA A 187 -6.94 -14.28 8.23
C ALA A 187 -5.58 -14.99 8.37
N THR A 188 -4.64 -14.43 9.14
CA THR A 188 -3.35 -15.07 9.45
C THR A 188 -3.46 -16.13 10.57
N GLY A 189 -4.49 -16.07 11.41
CA GLY A 189 -4.69 -16.98 12.56
C GLY A 189 -5.31 -18.35 12.25
N ARG A 190 -5.64 -18.66 10.98
CA ARG A 190 -6.31 -19.93 10.62
C ARG A 190 -5.39 -21.02 10.05
N GLN A 191 -4.08 -20.85 10.07
CA GLN A 191 -3.12 -21.88 9.65
C GLN A 191 -2.25 -22.49 10.79
N SER A 192 -2.54 -22.21 12.06
CA SER A 192 -1.73 -22.73 13.18
C SER A 192 -2.40 -23.83 14.03
N ARG A 193 -3.54 -24.38 13.62
CA ARG A 193 -4.21 -25.50 14.32
C ARG A 193 -4.71 -26.56 13.35
N LEU A 194 -3.78 -27.25 12.69
CA LEU A 194 -4.02 -28.55 12.04
C LEU A 194 -2.69 -29.23 11.68
N PHE A 195 -1.67 -29.14 12.53
CA PHE A 195 -0.44 -29.95 12.41
C PHE A 195 0.23 -30.10 13.79
N PHE A 196 -0.53 -30.50 14.81
CA PHE A 196 0.04 -31.02 16.06
C PHE A 196 -0.97 -31.88 16.83
N SER A 197 -1.38 -33.00 16.25
CA SER A 197 -1.92 -34.13 17.04
C SER A 197 -1.96 -35.40 16.19
N ARG A 198 -0.82 -36.10 16.14
CA ARG A 198 -0.70 -37.58 16.20
C ARG A 198 0.74 -37.96 15.86
N GLY A 199 1.57 -37.93 16.90
CA GLY A 199 2.80 -38.70 16.98
C GLY A 199 2.74 -39.56 18.25
N LEU A 200 2.96 -40.86 18.04
CA LEU A 200 3.32 -41.91 19.00
C LEU A 200 2.25 -42.53 19.92
N ALA A 201 1.89 -43.77 19.58
CA ALA A 201 1.92 -44.88 20.53
C ALA A 201 2.30 -46.17 19.75
N ILE A 202 3.51 -46.67 20.05
CA ILE A 202 4.09 -48.00 19.80
C ILE A 202 4.29 -48.43 18.34
#